data_AF-A0A956XYI5-F1
#
_entry.id   AF-A0A956XYI5-F1
#
_cell.length_a   1.000
_cell.length_b   1.000
_cell.length_c   1.000
_cell.angle_alpha   90.00
_cell.angle_beta   90.00
_cell.angle_gamma   90.00
#
_symmetry.space_group_name_H-M   'P 1'
#
loop_
_entity.id
_entity.type
_entity.pdbx_description
1 polymer ?
#
loop_
_entity_poly.entity_id
_entity_poly.type
_entity_poly.pdbx_seq_one_letter_code
_entity_poly.pdbx_strand_id
1 'polypeptide(L)'
;MRRLLTVFCLLMLLPLTTLAQSIPPIDPAIIVGDVLIGGSDALAPLTQRMITGFVTEGATGNIVVENQTTAEAMLRFCSGELDIVHADRLPTADETAACESAGRAPVVMPIAADAVAVVVSNGNPFLINATQDEVQQLFGPAVVWSDVQPSWPSEPINRHLTEADSDTFNTFADAIYGGDQRIPLTAIGARFYEDLNALYAALQVDPYAIGILPASYANRNIGSVRIVSINNVQPTSDNVQSNFYPMARQFYLISHATLMQQQPQVEAFLNYYILHALEQITALGYYPIDLSSAEQAWLTSGDTPSALPTPAVVEAPEQTVEEGLEEVVEPPVNEAVVDQALQEQLNAIQILADARSDMELFAVTMFGAERPEGWNGSLNTDDPQLALLIRLDLEILAASQLGTDVRPFGWFGAVPSSQYAIARDVRHDLELLADAIFGFSERPTGWEGPSDAIMRCDRSTQSLVGLLRLSGVYAVPNADPNSATYCDDLAQQAAVFTESSLLNRSDVTINVPGAGLNGSFNGDATIDSEFAVGFYDRGAAIRGGVIPLGTPVRVIARSYADFSNMMLIQGEGFALYVEHQSTTITPAEFFALKDAANSGMETFCNALWCE
;
A
#
# COMPACT_ATOMS: atom_id res chain seq x y z
N MET A 1 -22.66 49.40 -75.82
CA MET A 1 -22.17 48.02 -75.57
C MET A 1 -20.75 48.15 -75.00
N ARG A 2 -20.58 48.12 -73.67
CA ARG A 2 -20.05 47.00 -72.84
C ARG A 2 -18.62 46.57 -73.28
N ARG A 3 -17.56 46.50 -72.45
CA ARG A 3 -17.34 46.57 -70.99
C ARG A 3 -15.83 46.82 -70.74
N LEU A 4 -15.49 47.59 -69.68
CA LEU A 4 -14.15 47.67 -69.08
C LEU A 4 -13.95 46.50 -68.10
N LEU A 5 -12.75 45.90 -68.09
CA LEU A 5 -12.28 44.93 -67.10
C LEU A 5 -11.87 45.66 -65.81
N THR A 6 -12.34 45.16 -64.66
CA THR A 6 -11.88 45.56 -63.32
C THR A 6 -11.32 44.31 -62.66
N VAL A 7 -10.03 44.32 -62.32
CA VAL A 7 -9.34 43.24 -61.60
C VAL A 7 -9.64 43.43 -60.11
N PHE A 8 -10.36 42.48 -59.53
CA PHE A 8 -10.64 42.42 -58.09
C PHE A 8 -9.63 41.46 -57.47
N CYS A 9 -8.69 42.00 -56.69
CA CYS A 9 -7.75 41.23 -55.88
C CYS A 9 -8.49 40.75 -54.63
N LEU A 10 -8.95 39.49 -54.64
CA LEU A 10 -9.63 38.86 -53.52
C LEU A 10 -8.56 38.31 -52.56
N LEU A 11 -8.29 39.01 -51.46
CA LEU A 11 -7.58 38.46 -50.31
C LEU A 11 -8.41 37.28 -49.78
N MET A 12 -7.97 36.05 -50.05
CA MET A 12 -8.49 34.86 -49.34
C MET A 12 -7.96 34.90 -47.91
N LEU A 13 -8.80 35.32 -46.97
CA LEU A 13 -8.67 34.95 -45.56
C LEU A 13 -8.92 33.44 -45.47
N LEU A 14 -7.83 32.66 -45.50
CA LEU A 14 -7.86 31.28 -45.04
C LEU A 14 -8.10 31.32 -43.52
N PRO A 15 -9.10 30.59 -42.99
CA PRO A 15 -9.19 30.40 -41.55
C PRO A 15 -7.93 29.66 -41.11
N LEU A 16 -7.15 30.27 -40.20
CA LEU A 16 -6.14 29.53 -39.44
C LEU A 16 -6.91 28.44 -38.68
N THR A 17 -6.90 27.24 -39.24
CA THR A 17 -7.18 26.03 -38.47
C THR A 17 -5.97 25.85 -37.57
N THR A 18 -6.11 26.26 -36.31
CA THR A 18 -5.19 25.89 -35.25
C THR A 18 -5.21 24.36 -35.20
N LEU A 19 -4.16 23.72 -35.73
CA LEU A 19 -3.89 22.32 -35.44
C LEU A 19 -3.78 22.23 -33.93
N ALA A 20 -4.64 21.44 -33.28
CA ALA A 20 -4.45 21.10 -31.89
C ALA A 20 -3.10 20.41 -31.79
N GLN A 21 -2.14 21.05 -31.14
CA GLN A 21 -0.82 20.49 -30.91
C GLN A 21 -0.99 19.40 -29.84
N SER A 22 -0.76 18.14 -30.21
CA SER A 22 -0.75 17.02 -29.28
C SER A 22 0.61 16.92 -28.60
N ILE A 23 0.67 16.31 -27.42
CA ILE A 23 1.94 15.92 -26.80
C ILE A 23 2.74 15.03 -27.79
N PRO A 24 4.04 15.30 -28.02
CA PRO A 24 4.88 14.45 -28.85
C PRO A 24 5.17 13.12 -28.15
N PRO A 25 5.20 11.99 -28.87
CA PRO A 25 5.62 10.72 -28.29
C PRO A 25 7.08 10.81 -27.82
N ILE A 26 7.39 10.11 -26.74
CA ILE A 26 8.73 10.01 -26.18
C ILE A 26 9.25 8.59 -26.35
N ASP A 27 10.54 8.48 -26.62
CA ASP A 27 11.29 7.22 -26.55
C ASP A 27 12.01 7.18 -25.19
N PRO A 28 11.54 6.37 -24.21
CA PRO A 28 12.17 6.31 -22.90
C PRO A 28 13.63 5.85 -22.95
N ALA A 29 14.04 5.07 -23.96
CA ALA A 29 15.39 4.52 -24.09
C ALA A 29 16.50 5.57 -24.26
N ILE A 30 16.14 6.80 -24.67
CA ILE A 30 17.10 7.91 -24.79
C ILE A 30 17.13 8.82 -23.56
N ILE A 31 16.31 8.54 -22.54
CA ILE A 31 16.19 9.37 -21.35
C ILE A 31 17.13 8.86 -20.25
N VAL A 32 17.91 9.80 -19.69
CA VAL A 32 18.85 9.54 -18.59
C VAL A 32 18.68 10.61 -17.52
N GLY A 33 18.52 10.19 -16.27
CA GLY A 33 18.58 11.07 -15.10
C GLY A 33 17.68 10.62 -13.96
N ASP A 34 17.98 11.10 -12.76
CA ASP A 34 17.18 10.86 -11.57
C ASP A 34 15.93 11.76 -11.57
N VAL A 35 14.86 11.28 -10.96
CA VAL A 35 13.60 12.03 -10.75
C VAL A 35 13.11 11.75 -9.33
N LEU A 36 12.94 12.79 -8.52
CA LEU A 36 12.40 12.65 -7.17
C LEU A 36 10.96 13.12 -7.08
N ILE A 37 10.08 12.20 -6.68
CA ILE A 37 8.64 12.37 -6.62
C ILE A 37 8.21 12.18 -5.17
N GLY A 38 7.29 13.00 -4.68
CA GLY A 38 6.70 12.75 -3.37
C GLY A 38 5.33 13.38 -3.19
N GLY A 39 4.55 12.87 -2.23
CA GLY A 39 3.14 13.25 -2.04
C GLY A 39 2.25 12.04 -1.73
N SER A 40 0.96 12.18 -2.07
CA SER A 40 -0.13 11.36 -1.55
C SER A 40 0.04 9.86 -1.87
N ASP A 41 -0.15 9.04 -0.84
CA ASP A 41 -0.15 7.57 -0.94
C ASP A 41 -1.27 7.07 -1.88
N ALA A 42 -2.34 7.84 -2.01
CA ALA A 42 -3.50 7.50 -2.82
C ALA A 42 -3.19 7.54 -4.33
N LEU A 43 -2.18 8.30 -4.77
CA LEU A 43 -1.72 8.33 -6.16
C LEU A 43 -0.44 7.51 -6.39
N ALA A 44 0.24 7.10 -5.32
CA ALA A 44 1.48 6.33 -5.38
C ALA A 44 1.38 5.04 -6.24
N PRO A 45 0.30 4.23 -6.18
CA PRO A 45 0.18 3.04 -7.01
C PRO A 45 0.20 3.33 -8.51
N LEU A 46 -0.46 4.41 -8.97
CA LEU A 46 -0.43 4.80 -10.38
C LEU A 46 0.96 5.28 -10.77
N THR A 47 1.56 6.14 -9.95
CA THR A 47 2.91 6.67 -10.20
C THR A 47 3.94 5.55 -10.28
N GLN A 48 3.87 4.54 -9.41
CA GLN A 48 4.79 3.39 -9.45
C GLN A 48 4.63 2.56 -10.73
N ARG A 49 3.41 2.40 -11.24
CA ARG A 49 3.17 1.73 -12.53
C ARG A 49 3.74 2.53 -13.70
N MET A 50 3.60 3.85 -13.67
CA MET A 50 4.18 4.73 -14.69
C MET A 50 5.71 4.68 -14.68
N ILE A 51 6.33 4.66 -13.50
CA ILE A 51 7.79 4.49 -13.36
C ILE A 51 8.22 3.14 -13.92
N THR A 52 7.51 2.08 -13.57
CA THR A 52 7.82 0.71 -14.02
C THR A 52 7.79 0.64 -15.55
N GLY A 53 6.74 1.17 -16.19
CA GLY A 53 6.65 1.24 -17.65
C GLY A 53 7.80 2.05 -18.27
N PHE A 54 8.04 3.26 -17.76
CA PHE A 54 9.07 4.17 -18.27
C PHE A 54 10.49 3.57 -18.21
N VAL A 55 10.82 2.91 -17.10
CA VAL A 55 12.11 2.21 -16.92
C VAL A 55 12.18 0.95 -17.78
N THR A 56 11.08 0.18 -17.89
CA THR A 56 11.02 -1.04 -18.72
C THR A 56 11.22 -0.72 -20.20
N GLU A 57 10.74 0.45 -20.66
CA GLU A 57 10.92 0.95 -22.02
C GLU A 57 12.30 1.58 -22.27
N GLY A 58 13.17 1.61 -21.27
CA GLY A 58 14.60 1.90 -21.42
C GLY A 58 15.10 3.17 -20.76
N ALA A 59 14.26 3.93 -20.04
CA ALA A 59 14.75 5.07 -19.26
C ALA A 59 15.74 4.63 -18.19
N THR A 60 16.81 5.41 -18.01
CA THR A 60 17.88 5.08 -17.05
C THR A 60 18.06 6.18 -16.00
N GLY A 61 18.16 5.80 -14.73
CA GLY A 61 18.26 6.73 -13.60
C GLY A 61 17.47 6.22 -12.40
N ASN A 62 17.68 6.84 -11.24
CA ASN A 62 16.94 6.51 -10.03
C ASN A 62 15.69 7.39 -9.97
N ILE A 63 14.54 6.80 -10.30
CA ILE A 63 13.23 7.45 -10.16
C ILE A 63 12.61 6.95 -8.85
N VAL A 64 12.48 7.84 -7.87
CA VAL A 64 12.08 7.51 -6.50
C VAL A 64 10.78 8.20 -6.15
N VAL A 65 9.89 7.45 -5.48
CA VAL A 65 8.64 7.96 -4.91
C VAL A 65 8.74 7.92 -3.39
N GLU A 66 8.50 9.04 -2.75
CA GLU A 66 8.45 9.20 -1.30
C GLU A 66 7.03 9.56 -0.85
N ASN A 67 6.35 8.61 -0.21
CA ASN A 67 4.99 8.83 0.29
C ASN A 67 5.01 9.76 1.50
N GLN A 68 4.25 10.84 1.42
CA GLN A 68 4.07 11.86 2.47
C GLN A 68 2.79 12.65 2.15
N THR A 69 2.34 13.56 3.01
CA THR A 69 1.14 14.34 2.67
C THR A 69 1.40 15.27 1.48
N THR A 70 0.36 15.61 0.70
CA THR A 70 0.47 16.65 -0.36
C THR A 70 1.00 17.97 0.20
N ALA A 71 0.67 18.33 1.45
CA ALA A 71 1.17 19.53 2.11
C ALA A 71 2.69 19.49 2.32
N GLU A 72 3.21 18.39 2.88
CA GLU A 72 4.66 18.21 3.10
C GLU A 72 5.42 18.17 1.77
N ALA A 73 4.86 17.49 0.77
CA ALA A 73 5.43 17.45 -0.57
C ALA A 73 5.45 18.83 -1.24
N MET A 74 4.40 19.64 -1.09
CA MET A 74 4.39 21.01 -1.59
C MET A 74 5.46 21.88 -0.93
N LEU A 75 5.71 21.72 0.38
CA LEU A 75 6.79 22.44 1.07
C LEU A 75 8.17 22.09 0.48
N ARG A 76 8.45 20.79 0.32
CA ARG A 76 9.71 20.28 -0.26
C ARG A 76 9.84 20.62 -1.75
N PHE A 77 8.73 20.64 -2.47
CA PHE A 77 8.68 21.13 -3.84
C PHE A 77 8.92 22.64 -3.91
N CYS A 78 8.38 23.48 -3.02
CA CYS A 78 8.72 24.91 -3.06
C CYS A 78 10.21 25.16 -2.69
N SER A 79 10.84 24.31 -1.86
CA SER A 79 12.23 24.50 -1.41
C SER A 79 13.31 24.01 -2.38
N GLY A 80 12.97 23.27 -3.43
CA GLY A 80 13.97 22.72 -4.36
C GLY A 80 14.24 21.23 -4.20
N GLU A 81 13.62 20.56 -3.21
CA GLU A 81 13.96 19.19 -2.85
C GLU A 81 13.27 18.15 -3.74
N LEU A 82 12.05 18.41 -4.21
CA LEU A 82 11.32 17.52 -5.12
C LEU A 82 11.25 18.08 -6.54
N ASP A 83 11.17 17.17 -7.50
CA ASP A 83 10.96 17.49 -8.92
C ASP A 83 9.47 17.49 -9.28
N ILE A 84 8.72 16.53 -8.70
CA ILE A 84 7.30 16.32 -8.98
C ILE A 84 6.56 16.07 -7.66
N VAL A 85 5.38 16.68 -7.52
CA VAL A 85 4.39 16.29 -6.51
C VAL A 85 3.27 15.50 -7.17
N HIS A 86 3.04 14.27 -6.72
CA HIS A 86 1.83 13.49 -7.01
C HIS A 86 0.80 13.78 -5.91
N ALA A 87 -0.20 14.60 -6.24
CA ALA A 87 -1.09 15.23 -5.27
C ALA A 87 -2.54 14.72 -5.40
N ASP A 88 -3.25 14.71 -4.27
CA ASP A 88 -4.67 14.37 -4.12
C ASP A 88 -5.58 15.60 -3.98
N ARG A 89 -4.98 16.79 -4.01
CA ARG A 89 -5.66 18.08 -4.06
C ARG A 89 -4.83 19.11 -4.80
N LEU A 90 -5.47 20.21 -5.19
CA LEU A 90 -4.76 21.38 -5.68
C LEU A 90 -3.88 22.02 -4.59
N PRO A 91 -2.79 22.71 -4.97
CA PRO A 91 -2.09 23.62 -4.07
C PRO A 91 -3.04 24.67 -3.49
N THR A 92 -2.90 24.95 -2.20
CA THR A 92 -3.56 26.08 -1.57
C THR A 92 -2.99 27.41 -2.09
N ALA A 93 -3.69 28.50 -1.82
CA ALA A 93 -3.21 29.84 -2.18
C ALA A 93 -1.86 30.17 -1.52
N ASP A 94 -1.67 29.74 -0.25
CA ASP A 94 -0.43 29.98 0.50
C ASP A 94 0.74 29.14 -0.04
N GLU A 95 0.49 27.87 -0.38
CA GLU A 95 1.48 27.00 -1.04
C GLU A 95 1.88 27.55 -2.41
N THR A 96 0.91 28.01 -3.20
CA THR A 96 1.15 28.63 -4.51
C THR A 96 2.04 29.86 -4.37
N ALA A 97 1.69 30.78 -3.46
CA ALA A 97 2.46 32.01 -3.22
C ALA A 97 3.88 31.72 -2.71
N ALA A 98 4.05 30.70 -1.87
CA ALA A 98 5.36 30.26 -1.38
C ALA A 98 6.24 29.74 -2.53
N CYS A 99 5.70 28.87 -3.37
CA CYS A 99 6.38 28.34 -4.55
C CYS A 99 6.72 29.44 -5.58
N GLU A 100 5.80 30.37 -5.85
CA GLU A 100 6.05 31.53 -6.71
C GLU A 100 7.18 32.42 -6.17
N SER A 101 7.20 32.66 -4.86
CA SER A 101 8.25 33.45 -4.20
C SER A 101 9.62 32.77 -4.28
N ALA A 102 9.65 31.44 -4.38
CA ALA A 102 10.85 30.64 -4.61
C ALA A 102 11.20 30.49 -6.11
N GLY A 103 10.44 31.09 -7.02
CA GLY A 103 10.64 30.96 -8.46
C GLY A 103 10.25 29.59 -9.05
N ARG A 104 9.45 28.81 -8.31
CA ARG A 104 8.95 27.48 -8.69
C ARG A 104 7.42 27.49 -8.83
N ALA A 105 6.89 28.47 -9.58
CA ALA A 105 5.45 28.58 -9.82
C ALA A 105 4.85 27.23 -10.29
N PRO A 106 3.85 26.66 -9.59
CA PRO A 106 3.35 25.32 -9.89
C PRO A 106 2.68 25.22 -11.26
N VAL A 107 3.07 24.20 -12.04
CA VAL A 107 2.35 23.71 -13.22
C VAL A 107 1.58 22.48 -12.79
N VAL A 108 0.25 22.59 -12.81
CA VAL A 108 -0.67 21.55 -12.32
C VAL A 108 -1.25 20.78 -13.50
N MET A 109 -1.08 19.47 -13.50
CA MET A 109 -1.58 18.55 -14.53
C MET A 109 -2.57 17.57 -13.88
N PRO A 110 -3.89 17.68 -14.13
CA PRO A 110 -4.87 16.73 -13.62
C PRO A 110 -4.72 15.37 -14.34
N ILE A 111 -4.67 14.27 -13.60
CA ILE A 111 -4.35 12.95 -14.18
C ILE A 111 -5.45 11.92 -14.00
N ALA A 112 -6.08 11.88 -12.84
CA ALA A 112 -7.09 10.86 -12.53
C ALA A 112 -8.06 11.41 -11.48
N ALA A 113 -9.14 10.69 -11.24
CA ALA A 113 -10.01 10.95 -10.11
C ALA A 113 -10.31 9.67 -9.33
N ASP A 114 -10.66 9.84 -8.07
CA ASP A 114 -11.10 8.78 -7.18
C ASP A 114 -12.17 9.32 -6.24
N ALA A 115 -12.74 8.46 -5.42
CA ALA A 115 -13.67 8.88 -4.39
C ALA A 115 -13.52 8.01 -3.15
N VAL A 116 -14.03 8.48 -2.02
CA VAL A 116 -14.28 7.59 -0.87
C VAL A 116 -15.68 7.00 -0.99
N ALA A 117 -15.76 5.68 -1.08
CA ALA A 117 -17.01 4.95 -1.19
C ALA A 117 -17.47 4.47 0.19
N VAL A 118 -18.72 4.76 0.54
CA VAL A 118 -19.40 4.03 1.62
C VAL A 118 -19.84 2.70 1.05
N VAL A 119 -19.48 1.61 1.71
CA VAL A 119 -19.72 0.24 1.26
C VAL A 119 -20.44 -0.56 2.34
N VAL A 120 -21.25 -1.52 1.91
CA VAL A 120 -21.88 -2.53 2.76
C VAL A 120 -21.67 -3.91 2.18
N SER A 121 -21.86 -4.94 3.00
CA SER A 121 -21.96 -6.32 2.53
C SER A 121 -23.01 -6.46 1.43
N ASN A 122 -22.77 -7.35 0.46
CA ASN A 122 -23.80 -7.77 -0.48
C ASN A 122 -25.01 -8.41 0.21
N GLY A 123 -24.81 -8.99 1.40
CA GLY A 123 -25.87 -9.54 2.24
C GLY A 123 -26.76 -8.47 2.87
N ASN A 124 -26.43 -7.18 2.78
CA ASN A 124 -27.23 -6.08 3.34
C ASN A 124 -28.41 -5.73 2.40
N PRO A 125 -29.68 -6.03 2.78
CA PRO A 125 -30.82 -5.90 1.87
C PRO A 125 -31.49 -4.52 1.91
N PHE A 126 -31.08 -3.62 2.81
CA PHE A 126 -31.86 -2.41 3.13
C PHE A 126 -31.15 -1.09 2.85
N LEU A 127 -29.82 -1.01 3.00
CA LEU A 127 -29.10 0.25 2.77
C LEU A 127 -28.64 0.36 1.32
N ILE A 128 -29.47 0.95 0.45
CA ILE A 128 -29.15 1.20 -0.97
C ILE A 128 -28.61 2.61 -1.19
N ASN A 129 -29.22 3.57 -0.48
CA ASN A 129 -28.89 4.98 -0.52
C ASN A 129 -28.93 5.54 0.91
N ALA A 130 -28.08 6.51 1.19
CA ALA A 130 -28.12 7.29 2.42
C ALA A 130 -28.02 8.79 2.11
N THR A 131 -28.64 9.64 2.90
CA THR A 131 -28.31 11.07 2.91
C THR A 131 -26.98 11.30 3.62
N GLN A 132 -26.38 12.47 3.44
CA GLN A 132 -25.16 12.83 4.19
C GLN A 132 -25.39 12.80 5.71
N ASP A 133 -26.54 13.27 6.19
CA ASP A 133 -26.91 13.23 7.61
C ASP A 133 -27.08 11.79 8.13
N GLU A 134 -27.58 10.88 7.29
CA GLU A 134 -27.68 9.46 7.64
C GLU A 134 -26.31 8.81 7.70
N VAL A 135 -25.41 9.11 6.75
CA VAL A 135 -24.00 8.66 6.83
C VAL A 135 -23.34 9.20 8.09
N GLN A 136 -23.55 10.48 8.42
CA GLN A 136 -23.01 11.11 9.63
C GLN A 136 -23.47 10.40 10.91
N GLN A 137 -24.73 9.98 10.97
CA GLN A 137 -25.27 9.21 12.10
C GLN A 137 -24.73 7.77 12.11
N LEU A 138 -24.69 7.12 10.94
CA LEU A 138 -24.21 5.75 10.77
C LEU A 138 -22.74 5.60 11.14
N PHE A 139 -21.88 6.58 10.88
CA PHE A 139 -20.47 6.54 11.30
C PHE A 139 -20.20 7.33 12.59
N GLY A 140 -21.25 7.76 13.30
CA GLY A 140 -21.12 8.51 14.54
C GLY A 140 -21.97 7.90 15.67
N PRO A 141 -22.97 8.62 16.18
CA PRO A 141 -23.63 8.29 17.45
C PRO A 141 -24.58 7.08 17.41
N ALA A 142 -25.02 6.60 16.24
CA ALA A 142 -25.96 5.50 16.16
C ALA A 142 -25.35 4.20 16.72
N VAL A 143 -26.11 3.37 17.41
CA VAL A 143 -25.62 2.07 17.92
C VAL A 143 -26.23 0.93 17.12
N VAL A 144 -27.52 1.04 16.80
CA VAL A 144 -28.24 0.10 15.94
C VAL A 144 -28.76 0.80 14.68
N TRP A 145 -28.98 0.04 13.61
CA TRP A 145 -29.43 0.60 12.32
C TRP A 145 -30.75 1.37 12.44
N SER A 146 -31.67 0.90 13.31
CA SER A 146 -32.95 1.57 13.57
C SER A 146 -32.85 2.93 14.27
N ASP A 147 -31.68 3.31 14.82
CA ASP A 147 -31.47 4.64 15.40
C ASP A 147 -31.48 5.74 14.33
N VAL A 148 -31.06 5.40 13.10
CA VAL A 148 -30.98 6.33 11.98
C VAL A 148 -32.29 6.36 11.19
N GLN A 149 -32.83 5.18 10.88
CA GLN A 149 -34.10 5.03 10.18
C GLN A 149 -34.94 3.95 10.87
N PRO A 150 -36.12 4.27 11.43
CA PRO A 150 -36.93 3.32 12.18
C PRO A 150 -37.39 2.08 11.39
N SER A 151 -37.33 2.11 10.06
CA SER A 151 -37.66 0.98 9.19
C SER A 151 -36.49 0.00 8.97
N TRP A 152 -35.26 0.38 9.34
CA TRP A 152 -34.10 -0.49 9.29
C TRP A 152 -34.07 -1.46 10.49
N PRO A 153 -33.31 -2.56 10.42
CA PRO A 153 -33.25 -3.54 11.50
C PRO A 153 -32.77 -2.95 12.83
N SER A 154 -33.22 -3.49 13.96
CA SER A 154 -32.67 -3.15 15.29
C SER A 154 -31.42 -3.98 15.60
N GLU A 155 -30.52 -4.07 14.64
CA GLU A 155 -29.27 -4.84 14.72
C GLU A 155 -28.09 -3.87 14.92
N PRO A 156 -27.01 -4.28 15.58
CA PRO A 156 -25.82 -3.45 15.76
C PRO A 156 -25.22 -3.01 14.42
N ILE A 157 -24.66 -1.80 14.39
CA ILE A 157 -23.90 -1.30 13.24
C ILE A 157 -22.43 -1.67 13.44
N ASN A 158 -21.88 -2.53 12.58
CA ASN A 158 -20.46 -2.91 12.61
C ASN A 158 -19.71 -2.06 11.57
N ARG A 159 -18.82 -1.18 12.01
CA ARG A 159 -18.17 -0.17 11.15
C ARG A 159 -16.73 -0.59 10.86
N HIS A 160 -16.36 -0.62 9.59
CA HIS A 160 -15.03 -1.00 9.12
C HIS A 160 -14.43 0.17 8.33
N LEU A 161 -13.48 0.88 8.91
CA LEU A 161 -12.85 2.04 8.32
C LEU A 161 -11.38 1.75 7.99
N THR A 162 -10.82 2.50 7.04
CA THR A 162 -9.38 2.52 6.84
C THR A 162 -8.69 3.10 8.08
N GLU A 163 -7.37 2.91 8.20
CA GLU A 163 -6.58 3.49 9.30
C GLU A 163 -6.82 4.99 9.46
N ALA A 164 -6.75 5.44 10.72
CA ALA A 164 -7.20 6.77 11.17
C ALA A 164 -6.44 7.94 10.54
N ASP A 165 -5.22 7.71 10.07
CA ASP A 165 -4.33 8.70 9.46
C ASP A 165 -4.29 8.60 7.92
N SER A 166 -4.97 7.60 7.32
CA SER A 166 -5.03 7.45 5.86
C SER A 166 -5.76 8.59 5.14
N ASP A 167 -5.35 8.88 3.91
CA ASP A 167 -6.01 9.86 3.03
C ASP A 167 -7.51 9.55 2.81
N THR A 168 -7.88 8.27 2.82
CA THR A 168 -9.28 7.83 2.70
C THR A 168 -10.09 8.23 3.93
N PHE A 169 -9.56 8.01 5.13
CA PHE A 169 -10.22 8.38 6.37
C PHE A 169 -10.31 9.91 6.52
N ASN A 170 -9.23 10.62 6.21
CA ASN A 170 -9.17 12.07 6.24
C ASN A 170 -10.21 12.70 5.30
N THR A 171 -10.27 12.23 4.04
CA THR A 171 -11.25 12.70 3.05
C THR A 171 -12.69 12.45 3.52
N PHE A 172 -12.95 11.28 4.13
CA PHE A 172 -14.26 10.98 4.70
C PHE A 172 -14.62 11.91 5.86
N ALA A 173 -13.70 12.12 6.81
CA ALA A 173 -13.91 12.98 7.96
C ALA A 173 -14.11 14.45 7.55
N ASP A 174 -13.36 14.93 6.57
CA ASP A 174 -13.51 16.27 6.00
C ASP A 174 -14.88 16.46 5.35
N ALA A 175 -15.30 15.52 4.51
CA ALA A 175 -16.56 15.61 3.79
C ALA A 175 -17.80 15.44 4.70
N ILE A 176 -17.76 14.56 5.70
CA ILE A 176 -18.93 14.19 6.50
C ILE A 176 -18.99 14.97 7.83
N TYR A 177 -17.84 15.32 8.41
CA TYR A 177 -17.74 15.93 9.73
C TYR A 177 -17.00 17.28 9.72
N GLY A 178 -16.63 17.81 8.54
CA GLY A 178 -15.88 19.07 8.44
C GLY A 178 -14.48 18.97 9.07
N GLY A 179 -13.90 17.78 9.06
CA GLY A 179 -12.56 17.48 9.57
C GLY A 179 -12.52 17.04 11.04
N ASP A 180 -13.66 16.96 11.73
CA ASP A 180 -13.71 16.41 13.09
C ASP A 180 -13.63 14.88 13.08
N GLN A 181 -12.41 14.37 13.10
CA GLN A 181 -12.12 12.93 13.12
C GLN A 181 -12.61 12.23 14.40
N ARG A 182 -12.81 12.94 15.51
CA ARG A 182 -13.14 12.30 16.80
C ARG A 182 -14.44 11.51 16.76
N ILE A 183 -15.40 11.97 15.97
CA ILE A 183 -16.73 11.33 15.86
C ILE A 183 -16.61 9.94 15.23
N PRO A 184 -16.07 9.77 14.00
CA PRO A 184 -15.88 8.45 13.43
C PRO A 184 -14.83 7.59 14.16
N LEU A 185 -13.84 8.20 14.83
CA LEU A 185 -12.85 7.46 15.65
C LEU A 185 -13.46 6.80 16.88
N THR A 186 -14.48 7.41 17.48
CA THR A 186 -15.07 6.95 18.75
C THR A 186 -16.44 6.29 18.58
N ALA A 187 -16.89 6.11 17.34
CA ALA A 187 -18.16 5.45 17.05
C ALA A 187 -18.15 3.99 17.55
N ILE A 188 -19.19 3.60 18.29
CA ILE A 188 -19.32 2.25 18.85
C ILE A 188 -19.26 1.22 17.71
N GLY A 189 -18.53 0.12 17.86
CA GLY A 189 -18.43 -0.88 16.79
C GLY A 189 -17.54 -0.49 15.60
N ALA A 190 -16.78 0.61 15.68
CA ALA A 190 -15.73 0.94 14.73
C ALA A 190 -14.49 0.07 14.87
N ARG A 191 -13.96 -0.36 13.73
CA ARG A 191 -12.73 -1.11 13.55
C ARG A 191 -11.93 -0.48 12.42
N PHE A 192 -10.62 -0.36 12.61
CA PHE A 192 -9.71 0.31 11.69
C PHE A 192 -8.73 -0.70 11.10
N TYR A 193 -8.41 -0.53 9.82
CA TYR A 193 -7.61 -1.49 9.06
C TYR A 193 -6.56 -0.76 8.21
N GLU A 194 -5.32 -1.19 8.35
CA GLU A 194 -4.21 -0.84 7.44
C GLU A 194 -4.31 -1.68 6.15
N ASP A 195 -4.52 -2.99 6.28
CA ASP A 195 -4.75 -3.88 5.13
C ASP A 195 -6.21 -3.82 4.64
N LEU A 196 -6.39 -3.22 3.45
CA LEU A 196 -7.68 -3.13 2.79
C LEU A 196 -8.30 -4.50 2.46
N ASN A 197 -7.50 -5.57 2.30
CA ASN A 197 -8.04 -6.93 2.12
C ASN A 197 -8.71 -7.45 3.39
N ALA A 198 -8.13 -7.15 4.55
CA ALA A 198 -8.71 -7.52 5.84
C ALA A 198 -10.01 -6.73 6.11
N LEU A 199 -10.04 -5.44 5.79
CA LEU A 199 -11.26 -4.62 5.83
C LEU A 199 -12.34 -5.23 4.92
N TYR A 200 -11.94 -5.57 3.70
CA TYR A 200 -12.82 -6.17 2.70
C TYR A 200 -13.42 -7.50 3.16
N ALA A 201 -12.59 -8.41 3.65
CA ALA A 201 -13.04 -9.70 4.16
C ALA A 201 -14.02 -9.54 5.33
N ALA A 202 -13.79 -8.55 6.20
CA ALA A 202 -14.69 -8.26 7.31
C ALA A 202 -16.06 -7.75 6.84
N LEU A 203 -16.11 -6.92 5.79
CA LEU A 203 -17.36 -6.47 5.19
C LEU A 203 -18.17 -7.61 4.56
N GLN A 204 -17.52 -8.63 4.00
CA GLN A 204 -18.21 -9.72 3.31
C GLN A 204 -18.97 -10.65 4.26
N VAL A 205 -18.40 -10.94 5.42
CA VAL A 205 -18.93 -11.98 6.33
C VAL A 205 -20.15 -11.52 7.14
N ASP A 206 -20.39 -10.21 7.25
CA ASP A 206 -21.43 -9.66 8.11
C ASP A 206 -22.44 -8.79 7.32
N PRO A 207 -23.72 -9.18 7.22
CA PRO A 207 -24.75 -8.42 6.52
C PRO A 207 -25.06 -7.05 7.16
N TYR A 208 -24.63 -6.82 8.40
CA TYR A 208 -24.80 -5.55 9.13
C TYR A 208 -23.51 -4.72 9.17
N ALA A 209 -22.49 -5.11 8.41
CA ALA A 209 -21.27 -4.35 8.26
C ALA A 209 -21.44 -3.17 7.28
N ILE A 210 -20.87 -2.03 7.66
CA ILE A 210 -20.70 -0.83 6.84
C ILE A 210 -19.25 -0.37 6.91
N GLY A 211 -18.73 0.20 5.83
CA GLY A 211 -17.36 0.67 5.82
C GLY A 211 -17.08 1.76 4.82
N ILE A 212 -15.84 2.25 4.85
CA ILE A 212 -15.30 3.19 3.86
C ILE A 212 -14.10 2.56 3.16
N LEU A 213 -14.05 2.71 1.84
CA LEU A 213 -12.94 2.25 1.00
C LEU A 213 -12.63 3.31 -0.06
N PRO A 214 -11.38 3.36 -0.58
CA PRO A 214 -11.15 3.99 -1.88
C PRO A 214 -12.09 3.37 -2.92
N ALA A 215 -12.77 4.20 -3.71
CA ALA A 215 -13.68 3.73 -4.74
C ALA A 215 -12.91 2.92 -5.79
N SER A 216 -11.67 3.30 -6.08
CA SER A 216 -10.71 2.50 -6.87
C SER A 216 -10.52 1.07 -6.36
N TYR A 217 -10.45 0.89 -5.05
CA TYR A 217 -10.39 -0.43 -4.43
C TYR A 217 -11.71 -1.18 -4.56
N ALA A 218 -12.84 -0.52 -4.30
CA ALA A 218 -14.17 -1.13 -4.45
C ALA A 218 -14.47 -1.55 -5.90
N ASN A 219 -14.05 -0.74 -6.88
CA ASN A 219 -14.23 -0.98 -8.32
C ASN A 219 -13.42 -2.18 -8.82
N ARG A 220 -12.27 -2.50 -8.23
CA ARG A 220 -11.51 -3.71 -8.57
C ARG A 220 -12.07 -4.97 -7.92
N ASN A 221 -12.95 -4.82 -6.94
CA ASN A 221 -13.55 -5.91 -6.19
C ASN A 221 -15.08 -5.87 -6.34
N ILE A 222 -15.56 -5.62 -7.57
CA ILE A 222 -16.99 -5.61 -7.90
C ILE A 222 -17.60 -6.99 -7.62
N GLY A 223 -18.81 -7.00 -7.07
CA GLY A 223 -19.58 -8.23 -6.88
C GLY A 223 -19.40 -8.88 -5.52
N SER A 224 -18.58 -8.32 -4.64
CA SER A 224 -18.32 -8.86 -3.30
C SER A 224 -18.63 -7.88 -2.15
N VAL A 225 -18.65 -6.57 -2.43
CA VAL A 225 -19.28 -5.53 -1.59
C VAL A 225 -20.13 -4.62 -2.47
N ARG A 226 -21.07 -3.88 -1.87
CA ARG A 226 -21.94 -2.94 -2.58
C ARG A 226 -21.70 -1.51 -2.14
N ILE A 227 -21.45 -0.63 -3.09
CA ILE A 227 -21.34 0.81 -2.86
C ILE A 227 -22.73 1.39 -2.57
N VAL A 228 -22.83 2.20 -1.52
CA VAL A 228 -24.03 2.94 -1.12
C VAL A 228 -24.04 4.29 -1.84
N SER A 229 -25.17 4.65 -2.46
CA SER A 229 -25.32 5.97 -3.06
C SER A 229 -25.47 7.03 -1.97
N ILE A 230 -24.85 8.20 -2.13
CA ILE A 230 -25.00 9.30 -1.17
C ILE A 230 -25.84 10.40 -1.81
N ASN A 231 -26.95 10.78 -1.17
CA ASN A 231 -27.93 11.73 -1.73
C ASN A 231 -28.45 11.33 -3.13
N ASN A 232 -28.57 10.03 -3.40
CA ASN A 232 -28.89 9.40 -4.68
C ASN A 232 -27.83 9.60 -5.78
N VAL A 233 -26.61 9.97 -5.39
CA VAL A 233 -25.46 10.12 -6.28
C VAL A 233 -24.51 8.93 -6.06
N GLN A 234 -24.25 8.18 -7.13
CA GLN A 234 -23.23 7.14 -7.15
C GLN A 234 -21.86 7.74 -7.52
N PRO A 235 -20.75 7.18 -7.06
CA PRO A 235 -19.42 7.57 -7.51
C PRO A 235 -19.18 7.02 -8.93
N THR A 236 -19.76 7.65 -9.94
CA THR A 236 -19.47 7.36 -11.35
C THR A 236 -18.40 8.31 -11.85
N SER A 237 -17.78 7.98 -12.99
CA SER A 237 -16.78 8.86 -13.63
C SER A 237 -17.28 10.30 -13.75
N ASP A 238 -18.49 10.50 -14.28
CA ASP A 238 -19.08 11.82 -14.44
C ASP A 238 -19.25 12.53 -13.09
N ASN A 239 -19.83 11.87 -12.09
CA ASN A 239 -20.14 12.47 -10.79
C ASN A 239 -18.88 12.80 -9.98
N VAL A 240 -17.85 11.97 -10.09
CA VAL A 240 -16.56 12.19 -9.42
C VAL A 240 -15.80 13.32 -10.11
N GLN A 241 -15.73 13.31 -11.43
CA GLN A 241 -15.05 14.37 -12.19
C GLN A 241 -15.64 15.75 -11.94
N SER A 242 -16.96 15.83 -11.88
CA SER A 242 -17.70 17.09 -11.70
C SER A 242 -17.91 17.47 -10.24
N ASN A 243 -17.30 16.75 -9.28
CA ASN A 243 -17.46 16.92 -7.83
C ASN A 243 -18.92 16.90 -7.33
N PHE A 244 -19.83 16.25 -8.06
CA PHE A 244 -21.20 16.03 -7.61
C PHE A 244 -21.30 14.92 -6.57
N TYR A 245 -20.38 13.94 -6.62
CA TYR A 245 -20.25 12.98 -5.53
C TYR A 245 -19.49 13.63 -4.36
N PRO A 246 -20.02 13.61 -3.13
CA PRO A 246 -19.57 14.48 -2.03
C PRO A 246 -18.17 14.16 -1.48
N MET A 247 -17.64 12.97 -1.76
CA MET A 247 -16.30 12.55 -1.35
C MET A 247 -15.42 12.25 -2.57
N ALA A 248 -15.64 12.98 -3.66
CA ALA A 248 -14.76 12.94 -4.83
C ALA A 248 -13.43 13.63 -4.53
N ARG A 249 -12.34 13.07 -5.07
CA ARG A 249 -11.01 13.67 -5.05
C ARG A 249 -10.38 13.58 -6.42
N GLN A 250 -9.55 14.56 -6.73
CA GLN A 250 -8.86 14.70 -8.01
C GLN A 250 -7.38 14.52 -7.78
N PHE A 251 -6.74 13.82 -8.70
CA PHE A 251 -5.32 13.55 -8.65
C PHE A 251 -4.56 14.40 -9.65
N TYR A 252 -3.43 14.95 -9.22
CA TYR A 252 -2.62 15.87 -10.00
C TYR A 252 -1.15 15.46 -9.97
N LEU A 253 -0.45 15.72 -11.07
CA LEU A 253 0.99 15.87 -11.06
C LEU A 253 1.32 17.35 -11.07
N ILE A 254 2.25 17.76 -10.23
CA ILE A 254 2.66 19.15 -10.09
C ILE A 254 4.17 19.22 -10.27
N SER A 255 4.61 20.08 -11.18
CA SER A 255 6.02 20.41 -11.36
C SER A 255 6.15 21.92 -11.65
N HIS A 256 7.25 22.39 -12.22
CA HIS A 256 7.35 23.76 -12.70
C HIS A 256 8.12 23.87 -14.02
N ALA A 257 7.74 24.86 -14.83
CA ALA A 257 8.20 25.00 -16.21
C ALA A 257 9.74 25.07 -16.33
N THR A 258 10.40 25.87 -15.49
CA THR A 258 11.86 26.01 -15.53
C THR A 258 12.60 24.69 -15.27
N LEU A 259 12.09 23.83 -14.37
CA LEU A 259 12.68 22.52 -14.11
C LEU A 259 12.49 21.60 -15.29
N MET A 260 11.28 21.53 -15.84
CA MET A 260 10.98 20.72 -17.02
C MET A 260 11.88 21.10 -18.20
N GLN A 261 12.19 22.38 -18.37
CA GLN A 261 13.14 22.84 -19.40
C GLN A 261 14.61 22.49 -19.12
N GLN A 262 15.00 22.42 -17.84
CA GLN A 262 16.39 22.16 -17.43
C GLN A 262 16.70 20.68 -17.21
N GLN A 263 15.67 19.87 -16.97
CA GLN A 263 15.74 18.46 -16.64
C GLN A 263 14.87 17.66 -17.62
N PRO A 264 15.43 17.27 -18.78
CA PRO A 264 14.70 16.53 -19.80
C PRO A 264 14.08 15.23 -19.29
N GLN A 265 14.68 14.59 -18.27
CA GLN A 265 14.13 13.37 -17.69
C GLN A 265 12.82 13.62 -16.90
N VAL A 266 12.68 14.79 -16.25
CA VAL A 266 11.46 15.17 -15.52
C VAL A 266 10.35 15.50 -16.51
N GLU A 267 10.67 16.30 -17.53
CA GLU A 267 9.73 16.64 -18.61
C GLU A 267 9.27 15.40 -19.37
N ALA A 268 10.20 14.49 -19.67
CA ALA A 268 9.91 13.24 -20.35
C ALA A 268 9.06 12.27 -19.52
N PHE A 269 9.35 12.14 -18.23
CA PHE A 269 8.55 11.30 -17.35
C PHE A 269 7.11 11.83 -17.22
N LEU A 270 6.91 13.14 -17.10
CA LEU A 270 5.57 13.75 -17.06
C LEU A 270 4.80 13.54 -18.37
N ASN A 271 5.47 13.67 -19.52
CA ASN A 271 4.88 13.38 -20.82
C ASN A 271 4.46 11.91 -20.94
N TYR A 272 5.38 10.99 -20.63
CA TYR A 272 5.10 9.55 -20.63
C TYR A 272 3.93 9.23 -19.69
N TYR A 273 3.89 9.84 -18.51
CA TYR A 273 2.78 9.69 -17.57
C TYR A 273 1.45 10.05 -18.24
N ILE A 274 1.35 11.24 -18.84
CA ILE A 274 0.11 11.70 -19.49
C ILE A 274 -0.30 10.79 -20.66
N LEU A 275 0.65 10.35 -21.49
CA LEU A 275 0.36 9.52 -22.66
C LEU A 275 -0.11 8.10 -22.31
N HIS A 276 0.37 7.55 -21.19
CA HIS A 276 0.19 6.13 -20.85
C HIS A 276 -0.69 5.89 -19.61
N ALA A 277 -1.10 6.93 -18.88
CA ALA A 277 -1.86 6.77 -17.63
C ALA A 277 -3.24 6.14 -17.81
N LEU A 278 -3.94 6.39 -18.92
CA LEU A 278 -5.35 6.02 -19.06
C LEU A 278 -5.63 4.52 -18.87
N GLU A 279 -4.76 3.66 -19.39
CA GLU A 279 -4.85 2.22 -19.22
C GLU A 279 -4.64 1.83 -17.75
N GLN A 280 -3.61 2.40 -17.12
CA GLN A 280 -3.25 2.09 -15.74
C GLN A 280 -4.27 2.63 -14.73
N ILE A 281 -4.87 3.79 -15.00
CA ILE A 281 -5.98 4.37 -14.25
C ILE A 281 -7.13 3.36 -14.18
N THR A 282 -7.53 2.83 -15.34
CA THR A 282 -8.63 1.86 -15.43
C THR A 282 -8.26 0.55 -14.73
N ALA A 283 -7.04 0.05 -14.93
CA ALA A 283 -6.55 -1.18 -14.29
C ALA A 283 -6.46 -1.08 -12.75
N LEU A 284 -6.22 0.12 -12.22
CA LEU A 284 -6.20 0.40 -10.78
C LEU A 284 -7.58 0.74 -10.21
N GLY A 285 -8.62 0.83 -11.06
CA GLY A 285 -10.00 1.13 -10.66
C GLY A 285 -10.30 2.61 -10.45
N TYR A 286 -9.34 3.50 -10.69
CA TYR A 286 -9.56 4.95 -10.66
C TYR A 286 -10.53 5.37 -11.78
N TYR A 287 -11.14 6.54 -11.61
CA TYR A 287 -11.99 7.12 -12.64
C TYR A 287 -11.10 7.87 -13.66
N PRO A 288 -11.17 7.51 -14.95
CA PRO A 288 -10.49 8.25 -16.00
C PRO A 288 -11.04 9.67 -16.07
N ILE A 289 -10.22 10.63 -16.47
CA ILE A 289 -10.61 12.01 -16.71
C ILE A 289 -10.16 12.45 -18.10
N ASP A 290 -10.68 13.58 -18.58
CA ASP A 290 -10.14 14.20 -19.79
C ASP A 290 -8.74 14.76 -19.52
N LEU A 291 -7.72 14.13 -20.12
CA LEU A 291 -6.33 14.52 -19.98
C LEU A 291 -5.96 15.75 -20.82
N SER A 292 -6.86 16.31 -21.64
CA SER A 292 -6.59 17.49 -22.47
C SER A 292 -6.06 18.69 -21.68
N SER A 293 -6.50 18.85 -20.42
CA SER A 293 -6.00 19.90 -19.52
C SER A 293 -4.56 19.62 -19.05
N ALA A 294 -4.23 18.36 -18.78
CA ALA A 294 -2.85 17.94 -18.47
C ALA A 294 -1.94 18.17 -19.68
N GLU A 295 -2.42 17.81 -20.87
CA GLU A 295 -1.70 18.00 -22.12
C GLU A 295 -1.40 19.47 -22.40
N GLN A 296 -2.39 20.33 -22.23
CA GLN A 296 -2.20 21.76 -22.40
C GLN A 296 -1.24 22.36 -21.36
N ALA A 297 -1.35 21.93 -20.09
CA ALA A 297 -0.43 22.37 -19.04
C ALA A 297 1.02 21.95 -19.35
N TRP A 298 1.23 20.72 -19.81
CA TRP A 298 2.54 20.22 -20.23
C TRP A 298 3.07 21.00 -21.45
N LEU A 299 2.28 21.16 -22.51
CA LEU A 299 2.68 21.85 -23.75
C LEU A 299 3.07 23.31 -23.51
N THR A 300 2.27 24.02 -22.72
CA THR A 300 2.51 25.44 -22.42
C THR A 300 3.68 25.68 -21.47
N SER A 301 4.13 24.65 -20.76
CA SER A 301 5.34 24.68 -19.93
C SER A 301 6.65 24.49 -20.73
N GLY A 302 6.55 23.89 -21.93
CA GLY A 302 7.66 23.41 -22.75
C GLY A 302 7.99 24.19 -24.04
N ASP A 303 7.45 25.40 -24.25
CA ASP A 303 7.60 26.11 -25.53
C ASP A 303 9.04 26.61 -25.84
N THR A 304 9.88 25.68 -26.30
CA THR A 304 10.70 25.79 -27.53
C THR A 304 11.00 24.36 -28.05
N PRO A 305 10.32 23.85 -29.11
CA PRO A 305 10.56 22.47 -29.56
C PRO A 305 11.86 22.37 -30.37
N SER A 306 12.84 21.59 -29.90
CA SER A 306 13.91 21.08 -30.75
C SER A 306 13.41 19.83 -31.46
N ALA A 307 13.03 20.00 -32.72
CA ALA A 307 12.43 18.97 -33.57
C ALA A 307 13.43 17.86 -33.95
N LEU A 308 13.01 16.59 -33.87
CA LEU A 308 13.55 15.46 -34.64
C LEU A 308 12.41 14.45 -35.01
N PRO A 309 12.61 13.61 -36.05
CA PRO A 309 11.65 13.40 -37.13
C PRO A 309 10.73 12.18 -37.01
N THR A 310 9.56 12.29 -37.65
CA THR A 310 8.50 11.28 -37.79
C THR A 310 8.90 10.10 -38.70
N PRO A 311 8.37 8.89 -38.43
CA PRO A 311 7.72 8.14 -39.51
C PRO A 311 6.39 7.43 -39.14
N ALA A 312 5.41 7.66 -40.02
CA ALA A 312 4.36 6.77 -40.58
C ALA A 312 3.38 5.97 -39.69
N VAL A 313 2.10 6.26 -39.97
CA VAL A 313 0.83 5.70 -39.48
C VAL A 313 0.57 4.26 -39.93
N VAL A 314 -0.03 3.44 -39.05
CA VAL A 314 -0.86 2.27 -39.40
C VAL A 314 -2.13 2.27 -38.53
N GLU A 315 -3.30 2.19 -39.16
CA GLU A 315 -4.64 2.17 -38.56
C GLU A 315 -4.96 0.86 -37.81
N ALA A 316 -5.75 0.98 -36.73
CA ALA A 316 -6.33 -0.12 -35.95
C ALA A 316 -7.70 -0.59 -36.50
N PRO A 317 -8.11 -1.86 -36.29
CA PRO A 317 -9.50 -2.26 -36.44
C PRO A 317 -10.19 -2.50 -35.08
N GLU A 318 -11.47 -2.08 -35.00
CA GLU A 318 -12.44 -2.38 -33.94
C GLU A 318 -12.74 -3.88 -33.82
N GLN A 319 -12.94 -4.40 -32.61
CA GLN A 319 -13.73 -5.61 -32.36
C GLN A 319 -14.60 -5.55 -31.09
N THR A 320 -15.72 -6.24 -31.23
CA THR A 320 -16.94 -6.27 -30.43
C THR A 320 -16.89 -7.24 -29.25
N VAL A 321 -17.63 -6.91 -28.20
CA VAL A 321 -17.85 -7.67 -26.95
C VAL A 321 -18.87 -8.80 -27.14
N GLU A 322 -18.60 -9.99 -26.59
CA GLU A 322 -19.64 -10.97 -26.21
C GLU A 322 -19.30 -11.62 -24.85
N GLU A 323 -20.32 -11.71 -23.98
CA GLU A 323 -20.31 -12.26 -22.61
C GLU A 323 -20.34 -13.81 -22.59
N GLY A 324 -19.69 -14.39 -21.57
CA GLY A 324 -19.91 -15.76 -21.12
C GLY A 324 -19.50 -15.93 -19.65
N LEU A 325 -20.48 -16.20 -18.77
CA LEU A 325 -20.30 -16.46 -17.34
C LEU A 325 -20.11 -17.96 -17.09
N GLU A 326 -19.10 -18.36 -16.29
CA GLU A 326 -18.98 -19.69 -15.69
C GLU A 326 -18.88 -19.62 -14.16
N GLU A 327 -19.44 -20.64 -13.51
CA GLU A 327 -19.74 -20.78 -12.08
C GLU A 327 -18.49 -21.25 -11.28
N VAL A 328 -18.13 -20.56 -10.21
CA VAL A 328 -16.92 -20.85 -9.38
C VAL A 328 -17.29 -21.69 -8.16
N VAL A 329 -16.60 -22.82 -7.97
CA VAL A 329 -16.69 -23.69 -6.78
C VAL A 329 -15.60 -23.31 -5.78
N GLU A 330 -15.97 -23.08 -4.52
CA GLU A 330 -15.06 -22.69 -3.43
C GLU A 330 -14.14 -23.83 -2.94
N PRO A 331 -12.87 -23.54 -2.57
CA PRO A 331 -11.95 -24.52 -1.98
C PRO A 331 -12.09 -24.63 -0.45
N PRO A 332 -11.66 -25.75 0.18
CA PRO A 332 -11.83 -25.99 1.61
C PRO A 332 -10.76 -25.32 2.49
N VAL A 333 -11.15 -24.98 3.72
CA VAL A 333 -10.34 -24.31 4.77
C VAL A 333 -9.39 -25.31 5.46
N ASN A 334 -8.15 -24.88 5.74
CA ASN A 334 -7.10 -25.69 6.39
C ASN A 334 -7.14 -25.56 7.92
N GLU A 335 -7.49 -26.64 8.63
CA GLU A 335 -7.65 -26.70 10.10
C GLU A 335 -6.39 -26.33 10.89
N ALA A 336 -5.18 -26.54 10.34
CA ALA A 336 -3.92 -26.27 11.05
C ALA A 336 -3.63 -24.77 11.24
N VAL A 337 -4.15 -23.91 10.36
CA VAL A 337 -4.01 -22.45 10.46
C VAL A 337 -4.91 -21.90 11.57
N VAL A 338 -6.06 -22.55 11.80
CA VAL A 338 -7.02 -22.19 12.84
C VAL A 338 -6.46 -22.45 14.24
N ASP A 339 -5.77 -23.59 14.43
CA ASP A 339 -5.17 -23.95 15.73
C ASP A 339 -4.02 -23.00 16.13
N GLN A 340 -3.20 -22.56 15.16
CA GLN A 340 -2.10 -21.62 15.43
C GLN A 340 -2.61 -20.22 15.82
N ALA A 341 -3.62 -19.71 15.09
CA ALA A 341 -4.23 -18.41 15.40
C ALA A 341 -4.93 -18.42 16.79
N LEU A 342 -5.57 -19.53 17.14
CA LEU A 342 -6.19 -19.71 18.46
C LEU A 342 -5.16 -19.70 19.59
N GLN A 343 -4.00 -20.34 19.39
CA GLN A 343 -2.92 -20.37 20.37
C GLN A 343 -2.30 -18.97 20.58
N GLU A 344 -2.10 -18.20 19.52
CA GLU A 344 -1.60 -16.82 19.60
C GLU A 344 -2.58 -15.90 20.33
N GLN A 345 -3.87 -16.07 20.10
CA GLN A 345 -4.92 -15.33 20.80
C GLN A 345 -4.94 -15.65 22.30
N LEU A 346 -4.83 -16.93 22.68
CA LEU A 346 -4.77 -17.35 24.07
C LEU A 346 -3.53 -16.78 24.80
N ASN A 347 -2.38 -16.77 24.13
CA ASN A 347 -1.15 -16.20 24.68
C ASN A 347 -1.27 -14.68 24.87
N ALA A 348 -1.91 -13.97 23.94
CA ALA A 348 -2.14 -12.53 24.04
C ALA A 348 -3.01 -12.18 25.25
N ILE A 349 -4.11 -12.91 25.45
CA ILE A 349 -5.05 -12.70 26.56
C ILE A 349 -4.35 -12.87 27.91
N GLN A 350 -3.49 -13.90 28.05
CA GLN A 350 -2.77 -14.12 29.30
C GLN A 350 -1.83 -12.95 29.62
N ILE A 351 -1.05 -12.48 28.64
CA ILE A 351 -0.13 -11.34 28.83
C ILE A 351 -0.89 -10.08 29.23
N LEU A 352 -2.04 -9.83 28.62
CA LEU A 352 -2.89 -8.68 28.92
C LEU A 352 -3.52 -8.78 30.31
N ALA A 353 -3.98 -9.96 30.72
CA ALA A 353 -4.53 -10.18 32.04
C ALA A 353 -3.47 -9.92 33.14
N ASP A 354 -2.26 -10.44 32.95
CA ASP A 354 -1.15 -10.24 33.89
C ASP A 354 -0.75 -8.75 33.94
N ALA A 355 -0.60 -8.10 32.78
CA ALA A 355 -0.31 -6.67 32.70
C ALA A 355 -1.40 -5.81 33.35
N ARG A 356 -2.67 -6.16 33.16
CA ARG A 356 -3.79 -5.45 33.78
C ARG A 356 -3.78 -5.60 35.31
N SER A 357 -3.54 -6.80 35.82
CA SER A 357 -3.41 -7.05 37.25
C SER A 357 -2.30 -6.19 37.87
N ASP A 358 -1.12 -6.20 37.25
CA ASP A 358 0.03 -5.42 37.67
C ASP A 358 -0.23 -3.91 37.61
N MET A 359 -0.91 -3.46 36.56
CA MET A 359 -1.25 -2.05 36.38
C MET A 359 -2.29 -1.58 37.40
N GLU A 360 -3.23 -2.44 37.81
CA GLU A 360 -4.12 -2.13 38.93
C GLU A 360 -3.35 -2.08 40.26
N LEU A 361 -2.42 -3.01 40.49
CA LEU A 361 -1.56 -2.99 41.67
C LEU A 361 -0.68 -1.72 41.72
N PHE A 362 -0.15 -1.31 40.58
CA PHE A 362 0.54 -0.03 40.42
C PHE A 362 -0.37 1.13 40.80
N ALA A 363 -1.56 1.21 40.20
CA ALA A 363 -2.51 2.28 40.46
C ALA A 363 -2.93 2.32 41.94
N VAL A 364 -3.15 1.18 42.59
CA VAL A 364 -3.44 1.11 44.03
C VAL A 364 -2.26 1.64 44.86
N THR A 365 -1.03 1.32 44.46
CA THR A 365 0.18 1.78 45.16
C THR A 365 0.32 3.30 45.08
N MET A 366 -0.03 3.92 43.96
CA MET A 366 0.12 5.36 43.75
C MET A 366 -1.10 6.20 44.18
N PHE A 367 -2.32 5.67 44.02
CA PHE A 367 -3.57 6.42 44.17
C PHE A 367 -4.52 5.83 45.21
N GLY A 368 -4.21 4.67 45.79
CA GLY A 368 -5.12 3.96 46.69
C GLY A 368 -6.38 3.47 45.96
N ALA A 369 -7.56 3.81 46.49
CA ALA A 369 -8.84 3.39 45.90
C ALA A 369 -9.29 4.27 44.72
N GLU A 370 -8.67 5.44 44.54
CA GLU A 370 -9.03 6.37 43.46
C GLU A 370 -8.32 5.99 42.16
N ARG A 371 -8.89 6.40 41.02
CA ARG A 371 -8.32 6.17 39.69
C ARG A 371 -8.22 7.50 38.93
N PRO A 372 -7.20 7.68 38.09
CA PRO A 372 -7.08 8.84 37.23
C PRO A 372 -8.31 9.02 36.33
N GLU A 373 -8.56 10.27 35.91
CA GLU A 373 -9.61 10.57 34.94
C GLU A 373 -9.36 9.82 33.61
N GLY A 374 -10.41 9.20 33.07
CA GLY A 374 -10.33 8.40 31.85
C GLY A 374 -9.94 6.93 32.04
N TRP A 375 -9.65 6.50 33.29
CA TRP A 375 -9.34 5.09 33.57
C TRP A 375 -10.52 4.16 33.26
N ASN A 376 -10.30 3.22 32.35
CA ASN A 376 -11.30 2.27 31.91
C ASN A 376 -11.39 1.06 32.85
N GLY A 377 -10.26 0.47 33.24
CA GLY A 377 -10.20 -0.65 34.19
C GLY A 377 -10.80 -1.96 33.69
N SER A 378 -10.96 -2.16 32.37
CA SER A 378 -11.57 -3.38 31.83
C SER A 378 -10.77 -4.63 32.21
N LEU A 379 -11.51 -5.66 32.63
CA LEU A 379 -11.04 -7.03 32.86
C LEU A 379 -11.69 -8.02 31.89
N ASN A 380 -12.44 -7.52 30.90
CA ASN A 380 -13.21 -8.37 30.00
C ASN A 380 -12.32 -9.01 28.94
N THR A 381 -11.92 -10.27 29.14
CA THR A 381 -11.09 -11.04 28.22
C THR A 381 -11.75 -11.31 26.87
N ASP A 382 -13.07 -11.22 26.80
CA ASP A 382 -13.84 -11.43 25.56
C ASP A 382 -13.98 -10.13 24.75
N ASP A 383 -13.50 -9.00 25.28
CA ASP A 383 -13.52 -7.72 24.59
C ASP A 383 -12.40 -7.67 23.53
N PRO A 384 -12.74 -7.56 22.22
CA PRO A 384 -11.73 -7.47 21.17
C PRO A 384 -10.88 -6.19 21.28
N GLN A 385 -11.31 -5.19 22.05
CA GLN A 385 -10.54 -3.96 22.30
C GLN A 385 -9.71 -4.01 23.58
N LEU A 386 -9.71 -5.11 24.33
CA LEU A 386 -9.03 -5.20 25.64
C LEU A 386 -7.58 -4.71 25.60
N ALA A 387 -6.81 -5.11 24.58
CA ALA A 387 -5.41 -4.70 24.43
C ALA A 387 -5.26 -3.17 24.32
N LEU A 388 -6.16 -2.52 23.59
CA LEU A 388 -6.19 -1.07 23.42
C LEU A 388 -6.67 -0.36 24.69
N LEU A 389 -7.67 -0.91 25.39
CA LEU A 389 -8.16 -0.35 26.66
C LEU A 389 -7.08 -0.38 27.74
N ILE A 390 -6.36 -1.49 27.86
CA ILE A 390 -5.23 -1.62 28.79
C ILE A 390 -4.10 -0.67 28.38
N ARG A 391 -3.82 -0.53 27.08
CA ARG A 391 -2.84 0.45 26.58
C ARG A 391 -3.23 1.88 26.98
N LEU A 392 -4.49 2.27 26.82
CA LEU A 392 -4.95 3.61 27.18
C LEU A 392 -4.77 3.87 28.68
N ASP A 393 -5.14 2.91 29.52
CA ASP A 393 -4.92 3.01 30.96
C ASP A 393 -3.43 3.11 31.31
N LEU A 394 -2.56 2.40 30.59
CA LEU A 394 -1.10 2.50 30.76
C LEU A 394 -0.57 3.89 30.40
N GLU A 395 -1.06 4.49 29.32
CA GLU A 395 -0.68 5.86 28.92
C GLU A 395 -1.19 6.89 29.94
N ILE A 396 -2.39 6.71 30.48
CA ILE A 396 -2.94 7.54 31.56
C ILE A 396 -2.09 7.39 32.82
N LEU A 397 -1.70 6.16 33.16
CA LEU A 397 -0.82 5.88 34.28
C LEU A 397 0.54 6.56 34.11
N ALA A 398 1.17 6.42 32.94
CA ALA A 398 2.44 7.07 32.64
C ALA A 398 2.31 8.61 32.71
N ALA A 399 1.27 9.18 32.10
CA ALA A 399 1.02 10.62 32.12
C ALA A 399 0.83 11.16 33.54
N SER A 400 0.16 10.39 34.40
CA SER A 400 -0.09 10.78 35.80
C SER A 400 1.17 10.76 36.69
N GLN A 401 2.15 9.92 36.35
CA GLN A 401 3.39 9.77 37.15
C GLN A 401 4.56 10.62 36.62
N LEU A 402 4.69 10.72 35.30
CA LEU A 402 5.84 11.33 34.64
C LEU A 402 5.50 12.66 33.97
N GLY A 403 4.22 12.95 33.72
CA GLY A 403 3.73 14.08 32.93
C GLY A 403 3.24 13.66 31.54
N THR A 404 2.39 14.49 30.93
CA THR A 404 1.67 14.17 29.68
C THR A 404 2.57 13.74 28.53
N ASP A 405 3.73 14.40 28.39
CA ASP A 405 4.62 14.24 27.23
C ASP A 405 5.95 13.54 27.58
N VAL A 406 6.03 12.93 28.77
CA VAL A 406 7.26 12.26 29.24
C VAL A 406 7.05 10.76 29.30
N ARG A 407 7.94 10.00 28.65
CA ARG A 407 7.96 8.53 28.71
C ARG A 407 9.38 8.03 29.02
N PRO A 408 9.52 6.86 29.67
CA PRO A 408 10.81 6.21 29.86
C PRO A 408 11.53 5.98 28.53
N PHE A 409 12.86 5.97 28.56
CA PHE A 409 13.65 5.60 27.39
C PHE A 409 13.34 4.15 26.98
N GLY A 410 13.10 3.93 25.69
CA GLY A 410 12.69 2.64 25.16
C GLY A 410 11.18 2.40 25.11
N TRP A 411 10.35 3.35 25.56
CA TRP A 411 8.90 3.27 25.46
C TRP A 411 8.44 3.05 24.01
N PHE A 412 7.69 1.99 23.77
CA PHE A 412 7.18 1.67 22.44
C PHE A 412 5.96 2.49 22.07
N GLY A 413 5.08 2.77 23.03
CA GLY A 413 3.83 3.48 22.77
C GLY A 413 2.84 2.66 21.94
N ALA A 414 1.75 3.30 21.55
CA ALA A 414 0.73 2.68 20.72
C ALA A 414 1.25 2.55 19.28
N VAL A 415 1.44 1.31 18.83
CA VAL A 415 1.79 0.99 17.43
C VAL A 415 0.76 -0.03 16.93
N PRO A 416 0.11 0.20 15.78
CA PRO A 416 -0.85 -0.75 15.24
C PRO A 416 -0.13 -2.06 14.90
N SER A 417 -0.61 -3.16 15.48
CA SER A 417 -0.04 -4.48 15.28
C SER A 417 -1.04 -5.57 15.70
N SER A 418 -0.63 -6.84 15.61
CA SER A 418 -1.45 -7.96 16.09
C SER A 418 -1.76 -7.84 17.59
N GLN A 419 -2.87 -8.42 18.05
CA GLN A 419 -3.23 -8.49 19.48
C GLN A 419 -2.08 -8.98 20.36
N TYR A 420 -1.35 -9.99 19.88
CA TYR A 420 -0.19 -10.54 20.58
C TYR A 420 0.99 -9.57 20.64
N ALA A 421 1.26 -8.82 19.57
CA ALA A 421 2.29 -7.79 19.56
C ALA A 421 1.92 -6.62 20.49
N ILE A 422 0.68 -6.14 20.45
CA ILE A 422 0.19 -5.09 21.35
C ILE A 422 0.28 -5.54 22.81
N ALA A 423 -0.09 -6.79 23.11
CA ALA A 423 0.04 -7.36 24.44
C ALA A 423 1.48 -7.35 24.96
N ARG A 424 2.45 -7.74 24.11
CA ARG A 424 3.88 -7.68 24.43
C ARG A 424 4.37 -6.25 24.64
N ASP A 425 3.92 -5.32 23.80
CA ASP A 425 4.31 -3.92 23.92
C ASP A 425 3.75 -3.28 25.19
N VAL A 426 2.48 -3.57 25.55
CA VAL A 426 1.86 -3.12 26.81
C VAL A 426 2.65 -3.66 27.99
N ARG A 427 3.02 -4.95 27.95
CA ARG A 427 3.82 -5.57 29.00
C ARG A 427 5.20 -4.92 29.12
N HIS A 428 5.86 -4.67 27.99
CA HIS A 428 7.16 -4.00 27.93
C HIS A 428 7.12 -2.62 28.58
N ASP A 429 6.20 -1.78 28.12
CA ASP A 429 6.08 -0.39 28.57
C ASP A 429 5.70 -0.31 30.05
N LEU A 430 4.83 -1.21 30.54
CA LEU A 430 4.50 -1.28 31.96
C LEU A 430 5.72 -1.64 32.83
N GLU A 431 6.62 -2.50 32.36
CA GLU A 431 7.88 -2.80 33.06
C GLU A 431 8.84 -1.61 33.05
N LEU A 432 8.95 -0.86 31.95
CA LEU A 432 9.74 0.38 31.90
C LEU A 432 9.20 1.45 32.85
N LEU A 433 7.87 1.59 32.93
CA LEU A 433 7.24 2.51 33.87
C LEU A 433 7.50 2.08 35.31
N ALA A 434 7.36 0.79 35.60
CA ALA A 434 7.66 0.24 36.93
C ALA A 434 9.13 0.45 37.31
N ASP A 435 10.07 0.27 36.37
CA ASP A 435 11.49 0.53 36.60
C ASP A 435 11.77 2.02 36.87
N ALA A 436 11.08 2.92 36.17
CA ALA A 436 11.22 4.36 36.37
C ALA A 436 10.67 4.83 37.72
N ILE A 437 9.61 4.19 38.25
CA ILE A 437 8.92 4.64 39.46
C ILE A 437 9.35 3.88 40.72
N PHE A 438 9.48 2.56 40.65
CA PHE A 438 9.85 1.71 41.79
C PHE A 438 11.35 1.39 41.80
N GLY A 439 11.99 1.31 40.62
CA GLY A 439 13.37 0.88 40.46
C GLY A 439 13.49 -0.52 39.83
N PHE A 440 14.65 -0.81 39.24
CA PHE A 440 14.84 -1.95 38.33
C PHE A 440 14.51 -3.35 38.91
N SER A 441 14.72 -3.53 40.22
CA SER A 441 14.49 -4.80 40.92
C SER A 441 13.48 -4.67 42.06
N GLU A 442 12.76 -3.56 42.10
CA GLU A 442 11.75 -3.29 43.12
C GLU A 442 10.37 -3.36 42.47
N ARG A 443 9.51 -4.23 43.01
CA ARG A 443 8.13 -4.39 42.56
C ARG A 443 7.20 -4.45 43.77
N PRO A 444 5.96 -3.95 43.65
CA PRO A 444 4.94 -4.14 44.67
C PRO A 444 4.71 -5.63 44.97
N THR A 445 4.32 -5.95 46.20
CA THR A 445 3.98 -7.34 46.56
C THR A 445 2.75 -7.79 45.78
N GLY A 446 2.86 -8.91 45.06
CA GLY A 446 1.81 -9.43 44.17
C GLY A 446 1.95 -9.04 42.71
N TRP A 447 3.08 -8.44 42.32
CA TRP A 447 3.42 -8.22 40.91
C TRP A 447 3.68 -9.56 40.21
N GLU A 448 2.91 -9.84 39.17
CA GLU A 448 3.00 -11.06 38.36
C GLU A 448 4.19 -10.97 37.39
N GLY A 449 4.40 -9.80 36.78
CA GLY A 449 5.46 -9.56 35.81
C GLY A 449 5.24 -10.28 34.46
N PRO A 450 6.20 -10.20 33.53
CA PRO A 450 6.11 -10.92 32.27
C PRO A 450 6.35 -12.42 32.46
N SER A 451 5.56 -13.24 31.78
CA SER A 451 5.73 -14.70 31.74
C SER A 451 7.05 -15.13 31.09
N ASP A 452 7.61 -14.29 30.22
CA ASP A 452 8.97 -14.39 29.69
C ASP A 452 9.70 -13.06 29.87
N ALA A 453 10.82 -13.07 30.60
CA ALA A 453 11.63 -11.88 30.87
C ALA A 453 12.08 -11.15 29.60
N ILE A 454 12.12 -11.83 28.44
CA ILE A 454 12.43 -11.19 27.16
C ILE A 454 11.47 -10.04 26.80
N MET A 455 10.24 -10.06 27.31
CA MET A 455 9.26 -8.98 27.06
C MET A 455 9.70 -7.62 27.63
N ARG A 456 10.73 -7.59 28.49
CA ARG A 456 11.38 -6.35 28.96
C ARG A 456 12.36 -5.74 27.95
N CYS A 457 12.70 -6.45 26.88
CA CYS A 457 13.71 -6.01 25.90
C CYS A 457 13.09 -5.31 24.70
N ASP A 458 13.92 -4.68 23.87
CA ASP A 458 13.46 -4.00 22.65
C ASP A 458 12.85 -4.99 21.63
N ARG A 459 12.04 -4.50 20.68
CA ARG A 459 11.35 -5.34 19.69
C ARG A 459 12.30 -6.18 18.84
N SER A 460 13.49 -5.65 18.50
CA SER A 460 14.44 -6.36 17.65
C SER A 460 15.05 -7.54 18.39
N THR A 461 15.42 -7.36 19.66
CA THR A 461 15.91 -8.44 20.54
C THR A 461 14.83 -9.49 20.77
N GLN A 462 13.60 -9.07 21.08
CA GLN A 462 12.49 -10.02 21.26
C GLN A 462 12.24 -10.84 19.99
N SER A 463 12.27 -10.20 18.82
CA SER A 463 11.97 -10.85 17.52
C SER A 463 13.10 -11.77 17.08
N LEU A 464 14.35 -11.32 17.15
CA LEU A 464 15.52 -12.12 16.78
C LEU A 464 15.61 -13.38 17.65
N VAL A 465 15.55 -13.22 18.97
CA VAL A 465 15.60 -14.37 19.88
C VAL A 465 14.38 -15.27 19.73
N GLY A 466 13.19 -14.70 19.50
CA GLY A 466 11.98 -15.46 19.20
C GLY A 466 12.15 -16.35 17.96
N LEU A 467 12.64 -15.79 16.86
CA LEU A 467 12.92 -16.52 15.62
C LEU A 467 13.98 -17.62 15.83
N LEU A 468 15.06 -17.29 16.53
CA LEU A 468 16.13 -18.22 16.84
C LEU A 468 15.62 -19.40 17.70
N ARG A 469 14.76 -19.14 18.69
CA ARG A 469 14.12 -20.19 19.51
C ARG A 469 13.18 -21.07 18.68
N LEU A 470 12.36 -20.48 17.81
CA LEU A 470 11.42 -21.21 16.95
C LEU A 470 12.12 -22.19 16.00
N SER A 471 13.31 -21.83 15.51
CA SER A 471 14.11 -22.72 14.68
C SER A 471 14.71 -23.92 15.43
N GLY A 472 14.63 -23.93 16.78
CA GLY A 472 15.18 -24.98 17.63
C GLY A 472 16.71 -25.01 17.70
N VAL A 473 17.40 -24.11 17.02
CA VAL A 473 18.87 -24.06 16.96
C VAL A 473 19.48 -23.21 18.09
N TYR A 474 18.65 -22.44 18.79
CA TYR A 474 19.08 -21.52 19.85
C TYR A 474 18.40 -21.88 21.18
N ALA A 475 19.19 -22.39 22.11
CA ALA A 475 18.77 -22.57 23.50
C ALA A 475 18.93 -21.25 24.27
N VAL A 476 17.97 -20.94 25.14
CA VAL A 476 17.94 -19.68 25.90
C VAL A 476 19.29 -19.41 26.58
N PRO A 477 19.85 -18.20 26.45
CA PRO A 477 21.22 -17.95 26.91
C PRO A 477 21.29 -17.79 28.43
N ASN A 478 22.51 -17.91 29.00
CA ASN A 478 22.79 -17.80 30.44
C ASN A 478 22.64 -16.37 31.01
N ALA A 479 21.81 -15.52 30.40
CA ALA A 479 21.55 -14.17 30.87
C ALA A 479 20.63 -14.22 32.10
N ASP A 480 21.01 -13.53 33.18
CA ASP A 480 20.19 -13.46 34.40
C ASP A 480 18.98 -12.53 34.14
N PRO A 481 17.73 -13.04 34.15
CA PRO A 481 16.53 -12.23 33.90
C PRO A 481 16.31 -11.12 34.92
N ASN A 482 17.01 -11.15 36.06
CA ASN A 482 16.95 -10.12 37.09
C ASN A 482 18.07 -9.08 36.98
N SER A 483 18.97 -9.19 36.01
CA SER A 483 20.06 -8.24 35.80
C SER A 483 19.59 -7.00 35.05
N ALA A 484 20.09 -5.83 35.45
CA ALA A 484 19.90 -4.56 34.71
C ALA A 484 20.42 -4.61 33.27
N THR A 485 21.38 -5.49 32.99
CA THR A 485 21.98 -5.69 31.66
C THR A 485 21.35 -6.83 30.89
N TYR A 486 20.28 -7.46 31.40
CA TYR A 486 19.69 -8.67 30.81
C TYR A 486 19.44 -8.55 29.30
N CYS A 487 18.84 -7.44 28.85
CA CYS A 487 18.51 -7.24 27.44
C CYS A 487 19.74 -7.02 26.56
N ASP A 488 20.74 -6.26 27.04
CA ASP A 488 22.00 -6.06 26.33
C ASP A 488 22.79 -7.38 26.21
N ASP A 489 22.87 -8.13 27.30
CA ASP A 489 23.54 -9.43 27.35
C ASP A 489 22.85 -10.43 26.42
N LEU A 490 21.51 -10.41 26.36
CA LEU A 490 20.71 -11.28 25.51
C LEU A 490 20.86 -10.92 24.03
N ALA A 491 20.80 -9.63 23.68
CA ALA A 491 20.99 -9.13 22.33
C ALA A 491 22.39 -9.47 21.79
N GLN A 492 23.42 -9.24 22.61
CA GLN A 492 24.80 -9.57 22.25
C GLN A 492 24.98 -11.08 22.03
N GLN A 493 24.43 -11.92 22.92
CA GLN A 493 24.50 -13.38 22.77
C GLN A 493 23.79 -13.87 21.51
N ALA A 494 22.61 -13.32 21.19
CA ALA A 494 21.86 -13.65 19.98
C ALA A 494 22.59 -13.23 18.69
N ALA A 495 23.18 -12.04 18.70
CA ALA A 495 23.98 -11.53 17.59
C ALA A 495 25.23 -12.41 17.36
N VAL A 496 26.02 -12.68 18.40
CA VAL A 496 27.21 -13.52 18.31
C VAL A 496 26.87 -14.93 17.83
N PHE A 497 25.77 -15.52 18.31
CA PHE A 497 25.32 -16.82 17.84
C PHE A 497 24.95 -16.77 16.35
N THR A 498 24.18 -15.76 15.93
CA THR A 498 23.79 -15.59 14.53
C THR A 498 25.01 -15.43 13.62
N GLU A 499 25.94 -14.56 13.97
CA GLU A 499 27.17 -14.33 13.20
C GLU A 499 28.05 -15.58 13.12
N SER A 500 28.32 -16.22 14.26
CA SER A 500 29.27 -17.33 14.33
C SER A 500 28.70 -18.67 13.86
N SER A 501 27.39 -18.88 14.02
CA SER A 501 26.76 -20.19 13.88
C SER A 501 25.72 -20.25 12.76
N LEU A 502 25.15 -19.13 12.30
CA LEU A 502 24.20 -19.10 11.18
C LEU A 502 24.81 -18.47 9.93
N LEU A 503 25.39 -17.27 10.05
CA LEU A 503 25.91 -16.50 8.92
C LEU A 503 27.29 -16.98 8.46
N ASN A 504 28.10 -17.53 9.37
CA ASN A 504 29.40 -18.12 9.04
C ASN A 504 29.32 -19.58 8.54
N ARG A 505 28.10 -20.08 8.29
CA ARG A 505 27.85 -21.44 7.78
C ARG A 505 27.43 -21.38 6.32
N SER A 506 28.12 -22.14 5.46
CA SER A 506 27.84 -22.23 4.02
C SER A 506 26.62 -23.10 3.69
N ASP A 507 25.91 -23.60 4.71
CA ASP A 507 24.92 -24.68 4.62
C ASP A 507 23.57 -24.37 5.33
N VAL A 508 23.31 -23.15 5.78
CA VAL A 508 22.02 -22.80 6.42
C VAL A 508 20.95 -22.50 5.38
N THR A 509 19.98 -23.41 5.26
CA THR A 509 18.71 -23.23 4.53
C THR A 509 17.61 -22.92 5.54
N ILE A 510 16.93 -21.78 5.38
CA ILE A 510 15.77 -21.41 6.20
C ILE A 510 14.57 -22.23 5.71
N ASN A 511 14.07 -23.15 6.54
CA ASN A 511 12.87 -23.93 6.25
C ASN A 511 11.63 -23.07 6.46
N VAL A 512 11.03 -22.62 5.35
CA VAL A 512 9.70 -22.00 5.33
C VAL A 512 8.64 -23.11 5.29
N PRO A 513 7.61 -23.10 6.17
CA PRO A 513 6.53 -24.07 6.12
C PRO A 513 5.80 -24.00 4.77
N GLY A 514 5.91 -25.09 3.99
CA GLY A 514 5.48 -25.15 2.58
C GLY A 514 6.47 -25.89 1.68
N ALA A 515 7.73 -26.08 2.13
CA ALA A 515 8.76 -26.84 1.42
C ALA A 515 8.57 -28.38 1.54
N GLY A 516 7.37 -28.85 1.21
CA GLY A 516 6.99 -30.26 1.31
C GLY A 516 6.23 -30.76 0.09
N LEU A 517 6.65 -30.43 -1.12
CA LEU A 517 6.19 -31.19 -2.30
C LEU A 517 7.11 -32.41 -2.49
N ASN A 518 6.72 -33.53 -1.87
CA ASN A 518 7.15 -34.88 -2.26
C ASN A 518 6.53 -35.31 -3.60
N GLY A 519 6.48 -34.40 -4.58
CA GLY A 519 6.06 -34.65 -5.95
C GLY A 519 7.25 -34.45 -6.88
N SER A 520 7.58 -35.47 -7.67
CA SER A 520 8.59 -35.39 -8.72
C SER A 520 8.15 -34.37 -9.77
N PHE A 521 8.52 -33.10 -9.61
CA PHE A 521 8.40 -32.11 -10.66
C PHE A 521 9.36 -32.50 -11.80
N ASN A 522 8.82 -32.89 -12.95
CA ASN A 522 9.62 -33.41 -14.08
C ASN A 522 10.27 -32.32 -14.93
N GLY A 523 9.96 -31.04 -14.68
CA GLY A 523 10.57 -29.91 -15.37
C GLY A 523 9.94 -29.57 -16.72
N ASP A 524 8.93 -30.30 -17.19
CA ASP A 524 8.31 -30.00 -18.49
C ASP A 524 7.26 -28.90 -18.34
N ALA A 525 7.32 -27.89 -19.20
CA ALA A 525 6.40 -26.77 -19.25
C ALA A 525 6.16 -26.31 -20.69
N THR A 526 5.22 -25.39 -20.88
CA THR A 526 4.95 -24.76 -22.18
C THR A 526 4.87 -23.25 -22.00
N ILE A 527 5.33 -22.50 -23.00
CA ILE A 527 5.12 -21.05 -23.08
C ILE A 527 3.63 -20.77 -23.28
N ASP A 528 3.02 -20.01 -22.38
CA ASP A 528 1.58 -19.72 -22.38
C ASP A 528 1.25 -18.23 -22.57
N SER A 529 2.27 -17.40 -22.79
CA SER A 529 2.15 -15.97 -23.12
C SER A 529 2.66 -15.67 -24.53
N GLU A 530 1.95 -14.81 -25.27
CA GLU A 530 2.39 -14.29 -26.58
C GLU A 530 3.59 -13.33 -26.46
N PHE A 531 3.89 -12.87 -25.24
CA PHE A 531 4.96 -11.92 -24.93
C PHE A 531 6.08 -12.53 -24.09
N ALA A 532 6.26 -13.86 -24.14
CA ALA A 532 7.32 -14.53 -23.40
C ALA A 532 8.70 -14.13 -23.94
N VAL A 533 9.38 -13.18 -23.28
CA VAL A 533 10.71 -12.73 -23.68
C VAL A 533 11.79 -13.60 -23.03
N GLY A 534 12.69 -14.15 -23.84
CA GLY A 534 13.87 -14.85 -23.38
C GLY A 534 15.07 -13.91 -23.23
N PHE A 535 15.88 -14.11 -22.19
CA PHE A 535 17.06 -13.31 -21.86
C PHE A 535 18.30 -14.17 -21.65
N TYR A 536 19.47 -13.66 -22.04
CA TYR A 536 20.75 -14.35 -21.85
C TYR A 536 21.26 -14.28 -20.42
N ASP A 537 20.77 -13.33 -19.62
CA ASP A 537 21.13 -13.17 -18.23
C ASP A 537 19.90 -13.13 -17.32
N ARG A 538 20.13 -13.49 -16.06
CA ARG A 538 19.09 -13.57 -15.03
C ARG A 538 18.49 -12.22 -14.61
N GLY A 539 19.15 -11.11 -14.94
CA GLY A 539 18.69 -9.75 -14.65
C GLY A 539 17.83 -9.15 -15.77
N ALA A 540 17.52 -9.93 -16.80
CA ALA A 540 16.78 -9.50 -17.97
C ALA A 540 17.42 -8.30 -18.71
N ALA A 541 18.75 -8.15 -18.62
CA ALA A 541 19.48 -7.02 -19.22
C ALA A 541 19.80 -7.24 -20.70
N ILE A 542 19.95 -8.48 -21.13
CA ILE A 542 20.37 -8.88 -22.47
C ILE A 542 19.29 -9.77 -23.07
N ARG A 543 18.46 -9.18 -23.94
CA ARG A 543 17.36 -9.87 -24.61
C ARG A 543 17.87 -10.86 -25.66
N GLY A 544 17.26 -12.03 -25.72
CA GLY A 544 17.53 -13.09 -26.70
C GLY A 544 16.43 -13.31 -27.73
N GLY A 545 15.23 -12.74 -27.54
CA GLY A 545 14.11 -12.79 -28.48
C GLY A 545 12.78 -13.12 -27.81
N VAL A 546 11.67 -13.07 -28.57
CA VAL A 546 10.36 -13.53 -28.08
C VAL A 546 10.20 -15.02 -28.38
N ILE A 547 9.96 -15.81 -27.34
CA ILE A 547 9.74 -17.24 -27.46
C ILE A 547 8.30 -17.47 -27.95
N PRO A 548 8.07 -18.21 -29.05
CA PRO A 548 6.73 -18.41 -29.58
C PRO A 548 5.77 -19.08 -28.58
N LEU A 549 4.52 -18.62 -28.56
CA LEU A 549 3.44 -19.25 -27.78
C LEU A 549 3.32 -20.74 -28.10
N GLY A 550 3.12 -21.56 -27.08
CA GLY A 550 2.99 -23.01 -27.22
C GLY A 550 4.33 -23.75 -27.37
N THR A 551 5.47 -23.06 -27.30
CA THR A 551 6.79 -23.70 -27.37
C THR A 551 6.98 -24.61 -26.14
N PRO A 552 7.27 -25.91 -26.33
CA PRO A 552 7.57 -26.80 -25.22
C PRO A 552 8.96 -26.50 -24.67
N VAL A 553 9.06 -26.38 -23.35
CA VAL A 553 10.30 -26.00 -22.67
C VAL A 553 10.52 -26.88 -21.45
N ARG A 554 11.79 -27.09 -21.12
CA ARG A 554 12.20 -27.75 -19.89
C ARG A 554 12.76 -26.72 -18.92
N VAL A 555 12.18 -26.63 -17.74
CA VAL A 555 12.58 -25.76 -16.67
C VAL A 555 13.76 -26.38 -15.92
N ILE A 556 14.85 -25.63 -15.88
CA ILE A 556 16.12 -26.10 -15.34
C ILE A 556 16.30 -25.60 -13.92
N ALA A 557 16.06 -24.31 -13.69
CA ALA A 557 16.34 -23.62 -12.44
C ALA A 557 15.65 -22.25 -12.39
N ARG A 558 15.63 -21.59 -11.22
CA ARG A 558 15.15 -20.21 -11.07
C ARG A 558 16.25 -19.23 -10.67
N SER A 559 16.03 -17.94 -10.92
CA SER A 559 16.80 -16.86 -10.34
C SER A 559 16.45 -16.71 -8.85
N TYR A 560 17.47 -16.56 -8.01
CA TYR A 560 17.32 -16.22 -6.58
C TYR A 560 17.65 -14.74 -6.31
N ALA A 561 17.77 -13.91 -7.36
CA ALA A 561 17.89 -12.47 -7.18
C ALA A 561 16.60 -11.92 -6.57
N ASP A 562 16.71 -10.92 -5.70
CA ASP A 562 15.57 -10.29 -5.05
C ASP A 562 14.57 -9.77 -6.10
N PHE A 563 13.28 -10.03 -5.86
CA PHE A 563 12.17 -9.64 -6.74
C PHE A 563 12.22 -10.23 -8.17
N SER A 564 13.05 -11.25 -8.43
CA SER A 564 13.16 -11.88 -9.73
C SER A 564 12.18 -13.05 -9.91
N ASN A 565 11.28 -12.93 -10.90
CA ASN A 565 10.41 -14.02 -11.35
C ASN A 565 11.05 -14.86 -12.48
N MET A 566 12.35 -14.69 -12.72
CA MET A 566 13.04 -15.30 -13.86
C MET A 566 13.39 -16.77 -13.60
N MET A 567 13.24 -17.60 -14.62
CA MET A 567 13.64 -19.00 -14.62
C MET A 567 14.44 -19.37 -15.87
N LEU A 568 15.49 -20.16 -15.67
CA LEU A 568 16.28 -20.72 -16.75
C LEU A 568 15.53 -21.90 -17.36
N ILE A 569 15.22 -21.79 -18.64
CA ILE A 569 14.55 -22.81 -19.43
C ILE A 569 15.42 -23.25 -20.60
N GLN A 570 15.19 -24.48 -21.06
CA GLN A 570 15.80 -25.05 -22.24
C GLN A 570 14.71 -25.53 -23.19
N GLY A 571 14.76 -25.07 -24.44
CA GLY A 571 13.90 -25.57 -25.51
C GLY A 571 14.73 -25.98 -26.73
N GLU A 572 14.07 -26.27 -27.84
CA GLU A 572 14.75 -26.69 -29.06
C GLU A 572 15.59 -25.54 -29.63
N GLY A 573 16.92 -25.65 -29.50
CA GLY A 573 17.86 -24.68 -30.05
C GLY A 573 18.13 -23.46 -29.16
N PHE A 574 17.66 -23.43 -27.91
CA PHE A 574 17.94 -22.32 -26.99
C PHE A 574 17.97 -22.74 -25.52
N ALA A 575 18.69 -21.96 -24.71
CA ALA A 575 18.60 -21.95 -23.26
C ALA A 575 18.64 -20.48 -22.80
N LEU A 576 17.55 -19.99 -22.22
CA LEU A 576 17.38 -18.58 -21.85
C LEU A 576 16.62 -18.45 -20.53
N TYR A 577 16.73 -17.30 -19.90
CA TYR A 577 15.88 -16.90 -18.78
C TYR A 577 14.55 -16.36 -19.30
N VAL A 578 13.44 -16.80 -18.74
CA VAL A 578 12.09 -16.30 -19.02
C VAL A 578 11.36 -16.06 -17.71
N GLU A 579 10.40 -15.14 -17.67
CA GLU A 579 9.55 -14.97 -16.50
C GLU A 579 8.64 -16.20 -16.31
N HIS A 580 8.53 -16.71 -15.07
CA HIS A 580 7.77 -17.93 -14.81
C HIS A 580 6.28 -17.80 -15.16
N GLN A 581 5.73 -16.58 -15.04
CA GLN A 581 4.34 -16.26 -15.38
C GLN A 581 4.04 -16.32 -16.89
N SER A 582 5.07 -16.39 -17.72
CA SER A 582 4.95 -16.61 -19.16
C SER A 582 4.96 -18.10 -19.54
N THR A 583 4.80 -18.98 -18.54
CA THR A 583 4.72 -20.42 -18.75
C THR A 583 3.65 -21.05 -17.88
N THR A 584 3.33 -22.31 -18.20
CA THR A 584 2.43 -23.15 -17.41
C THR A 584 2.95 -23.53 -16.01
N ILE A 585 4.06 -22.96 -15.54
CA ILE A 585 4.65 -23.25 -14.22
C ILE A 585 3.89 -22.50 -13.11
N THR A 586 3.43 -23.25 -12.12
CA THR A 586 2.79 -22.66 -10.95
C THR A 586 3.81 -21.94 -10.05
N PRO A 587 3.39 -20.94 -9.25
CA PRO A 587 4.28 -20.30 -8.28
C PRO A 587 4.94 -21.31 -7.33
N ALA A 588 4.21 -22.33 -6.87
CA ALA A 588 4.74 -23.36 -5.99
C ALA A 588 5.88 -24.17 -6.64
N GLU A 589 5.72 -24.55 -7.91
CA GLU A 589 6.75 -25.24 -8.68
C GLU A 589 7.95 -24.33 -8.94
N PHE A 590 7.71 -23.05 -9.29
CA PHE A 590 8.76 -22.06 -9.44
C PHE A 590 9.60 -21.92 -8.17
N PHE A 591 8.96 -21.70 -7.01
CA PHE A 591 9.66 -21.55 -5.73
C PHE A 591 10.38 -22.84 -5.28
N ALA A 592 9.98 -24.01 -5.79
CA ALA A 592 10.67 -25.28 -5.56
C ALA A 592 11.92 -25.49 -6.46
N LEU A 593 12.12 -24.67 -7.49
CA LEU A 593 13.28 -24.77 -8.37
C LEU A 593 14.59 -24.41 -7.65
N LYS A 594 15.66 -25.11 -8.03
CA LYS A 594 17.03 -24.82 -7.59
C LYS A 594 17.52 -23.51 -8.20
N ASP A 595 18.55 -22.92 -7.58
CA ASP A 595 19.18 -21.69 -8.08
C ASP A 595 19.91 -21.93 -9.42
N ALA A 596 19.60 -21.10 -10.40
CA ALA A 596 20.19 -21.11 -11.74
C ALA A 596 21.68 -20.79 -11.73
N ALA A 597 22.19 -20.09 -10.72
CA ALA A 597 23.63 -19.88 -10.53
C ALA A 597 24.41 -21.19 -10.38
N ASN A 598 23.74 -22.24 -9.88
CA ASN A 598 24.33 -23.56 -9.66
C ASN A 598 24.01 -24.56 -10.79
N SER A 599 23.33 -24.12 -11.86
CA SER A 599 22.93 -24.99 -12.97
C SER A 599 24.12 -25.42 -13.85
N GLY A 600 25.17 -24.60 -13.92
CA GLY A 600 26.31 -24.80 -14.83
C GLY A 600 25.94 -24.73 -16.32
N MET A 601 24.71 -24.28 -16.64
CA MET A 601 24.21 -24.18 -18.01
C MET A 601 24.47 -22.77 -18.56
N GLU A 602 25.16 -22.69 -19.69
CA GLU A 602 25.35 -21.45 -20.42
C GLU A 602 24.10 -21.12 -21.26
N THR A 603 23.74 -19.84 -21.31
CA THR A 603 22.63 -19.36 -22.14
C THR A 603 23.06 -19.23 -23.59
N PHE A 604 22.16 -19.59 -24.49
CA PHE A 604 22.37 -19.47 -25.93
C PHE A 604 21.02 -19.42 -26.66
N CYS A 605 20.99 -18.88 -27.86
CA CYS A 605 19.79 -18.87 -28.69
C CYS A 605 20.19 -19.05 -30.17
N ASN A 606 19.84 -20.21 -30.73
CA ASN A 606 20.07 -20.57 -32.15
C ASN A 606 18.74 -20.90 -32.87
N ALA A 607 17.60 -20.72 -32.19
CA ALA A 607 16.28 -20.87 -32.79
C ALA A 607 15.99 -19.72 -33.78
N LEU A 608 15.04 -19.94 -34.69
CA LEU A 608 14.74 -18.99 -35.77
C LEU A 608 14.15 -17.65 -35.29
N TRP A 609 13.61 -17.61 -34.08
CA TRP A 609 13.03 -16.42 -33.44
C TRP A 609 14.03 -15.64 -32.58
N CYS A 610 15.25 -16.16 -32.41
CA CYS A 610 16.31 -15.50 -31.63
C CYS A 610 16.78 -14.22 -32.33
N GLU A 611 17.16 -13.22 -31.53
CA GLU A 611 17.63 -11.90 -31.98
C GLU A 611 19.12 -11.64 -31.75
#